data_AF-A0A1V5QKX9-F1
#
_entry.id   AF-A0A1V5QKX9-F1
#
_cell.length_a   1.000
_cell.length_b   1.000
_cell.length_c   1.000
_cell.angle_alpha   90.00
_cell.angle_beta   90.00
_cell.angle_gamma   90.00
#
_symmetry.space_group_name_H-M   'P 1'
#
loop_
_entity.id
_entity.type
_entity.pdbx_description
1 polymer ?
#
loop_
_entity_poly.entity_id
_entity_poly.type
_entity_poly.pdbx_seq_one_letter_code
_entity_poly.pdbx_strand_id
1 'polypeptide(L)'
;MSHYAKSIRKLLRCTSKDAAMIEDIMRNDVLHTVALDWLTAQEFNAAAGKAALLLANNRADYEEYYERTREIVEEMRANQAKTAAAVAYEI
;
A
#
# COMPACT_ATOMS: atom_id res chain seq x y z
N MET A 1 6.56 3.04 -5.80
CA MET A 1 6.25 3.75 -4.54
C MET A 1 5.45 5.00 -4.86
N SER A 2 4.27 5.15 -4.27
CA SER A 2 3.43 6.34 -4.49
C SER A 2 4.12 7.62 -3.99
N HIS A 3 3.58 8.78 -4.36
CA HIS A 3 4.00 10.06 -3.78
C HIS A 3 3.81 10.08 -2.26
N TYR A 4 2.70 9.54 -1.73
CA TYR A 4 2.43 9.55 -0.29
C TYR A 4 3.36 8.64 0.49
N ALA A 5 3.67 7.44 -0.01
CA ALA A 5 4.68 6.57 0.63
C ALA A 5 6.05 7.27 0.71
N LYS A 6 6.42 8.10 -0.27
CA LYS A 6 7.66 8.91 -0.18
C LYS A 6 7.56 9.95 0.96
N SER A 7 6.42 10.64 1.07
CA SER A 7 6.16 11.61 2.13
C SER A 7 6.13 10.97 3.52
N ILE A 8 5.48 9.82 3.67
CA ILE A 8 5.45 9.01 4.90
C ILE A 8 6.85 8.57 5.29
N ARG A 9 7.63 8.04 4.33
CA ARG A 9 9.02 7.65 4.57
C ARG A 9 9.86 8.80 5.10
N LYS A 10 9.70 10.00 4.51
CA LYS A 10 10.42 11.20 4.95
C LYS A 10 9.96 11.64 6.35
N LEU A 11 8.65 11.63 6.60
CA LEU A 11 8.03 12.03 7.86
C LEU A 11 8.45 11.13 9.02
N LEU A 12 8.35 9.81 8.85
CA LEU A 12 8.55 8.80 9.90
C LEU A 12 9.94 8.17 9.92
N ARG A 13 10.79 8.49 8.93
CA ARG A 13 12.13 7.91 8.76
C ARG A 13 12.15 6.38 8.75
N CYS A 14 11.12 5.76 8.19
CA CYS A 14 10.98 4.31 8.10
C CYS A 14 11.53 3.73 6.79
N THR A 15 11.46 2.41 6.62
CA THR A 15 11.86 1.76 5.37
C THR A 15 10.84 2.01 4.26
N SER A 16 11.23 1.77 3.00
CA SER A 16 10.28 1.85 1.87
C SER A 16 9.13 0.83 1.99
N LYS A 17 9.39 -0.36 2.57
CA LYS A 17 8.37 -1.39 2.80
C LYS A 17 7.38 -0.89 3.84
N ASP A 18 7.87 -0.41 4.99
CA ASP A 18 7.00 0.12 6.04
C ASP A 18 6.20 1.32 5.54
N ALA A 19 6.80 2.23 4.78
CA ALA A 19 6.09 3.38 4.25
C ALA A 19 4.93 3.00 3.32
N ALA A 20 5.07 1.93 2.54
CA ALA A 20 4.00 1.41 1.70
C ALA A 20 2.90 0.73 2.54
N MET A 21 3.26 -0.04 3.56
CA MET A 21 2.29 -0.65 4.47
C MET A 21 1.53 0.41 5.29
N ILE A 22 2.23 1.44 5.78
CA ILE A 22 1.61 2.56 6.50
C ILE A 22 0.64 3.32 5.60
N GLU A 23 1.00 3.56 4.33
CA GLU A 23 0.07 4.19 3.38
C GLU A 23 -1.19 3.34 3.20
N ASP A 24 -1.05 2.03 3.06
CA ASP A 24 -2.17 1.11 2.90
C ASP A 24 -3.09 1.13 4.14
N ILE A 25 -2.51 1.03 5.34
CA ILE A 25 -3.23 1.14 6.62
C ILE A 25 -3.93 2.50 6.76
N MET A 26 -3.29 3.59 6.33
CA MET A 26 -3.91 4.91 6.33
C MET A 26 -5.20 4.92 5.51
N ARG A 27 -5.15 4.34 4.30
CA ARG A 27 -6.29 4.31 3.37
C ARG A 27 -7.39 3.36 3.84
N ASN A 28 -7.02 2.17 4.29
CA ASN A 28 -7.94 1.06 4.51
C ASN A 28 -8.48 1.00 5.94
N ASP A 29 -7.67 1.36 6.95
CA ASP A 29 -8.02 1.15 8.37
C ASP A 29 -8.20 2.46 9.16
N VAL A 30 -7.49 3.53 8.79
CA VAL A 30 -7.56 4.80 9.54
C VAL A 30 -8.60 5.75 8.96
N LEU A 31 -8.57 5.96 7.64
CA LEU A 31 -9.39 6.98 6.99
C LEU A 31 -10.55 6.42 6.18
N HIS A 32 -10.51 5.12 5.85
CA HIS A 32 -11.48 4.46 4.96
C HIS A 32 -11.78 5.26 3.68
N THR A 33 -10.76 5.92 3.13
CA THR A 33 -10.88 6.80 1.97
C THR A 33 -9.72 6.63 1.00
N VAL A 34 -10.03 6.75 -0.28
CA VAL A 34 -9.06 6.71 -1.38
C VAL A 34 -8.36 8.06 -1.55
N ALA A 35 -8.97 9.17 -1.09
CA ALA A 35 -8.50 10.52 -1.35
C ALA A 35 -7.63 11.08 -0.20
N LEU A 36 -6.33 10.76 -0.21
CA LEU A 36 -5.36 11.39 0.72
C LEU A 36 -5.07 12.86 0.39
N ASP A 37 -5.41 13.32 -0.81
CA ASP A 37 -5.16 14.71 -1.27
C ASP A 37 -6.00 15.76 -0.56
N TRP A 38 -7.11 15.36 0.06
CA TRP A 38 -8.00 16.29 0.75
C TRP A 38 -7.60 16.55 2.20
N LEU A 39 -6.57 15.84 2.67
CA LEU A 39 -6.06 16.02 4.02
C LEU A 39 -5.18 17.24 4.11
N THR A 40 -5.36 18.00 5.17
CA THR A 40 -4.35 18.97 5.60
C THR A 40 -3.06 18.25 6.00
N ALA A 41 -1.94 18.97 6.03
CA ALA A 41 -0.67 18.40 6.48
C ALA A 41 -0.75 17.84 7.92
N GLN A 42 -1.56 18.46 8.79
CA GLN A 42 -1.75 18.00 10.16
C GLN A 42 -2.52 16.67 10.21
N GLU A 43 -3.62 16.55 9.47
CA GLU A 43 -4.40 15.31 9.38
C GLU A 43 -3.60 14.18 8.75
N PHE A 44 -2.84 14.48 7.69
CA PHE A 44 -1.94 13.52 7.07
C PHE A 44 -0.92 12.97 8.07
N ASN A 45 -0.26 13.86 8.82
CA ASN A 45 0.74 13.47 9.81
C ASN A 45 0.13 12.64 10.96
N ALA A 46 -1.05 13.04 11.44
CA ALA A 46 -1.75 12.32 12.50
C ALA A 46 -2.18 10.91 12.04
N ALA A 47 -2.74 10.81 10.83
CA ALA A 47 -3.12 9.54 10.24
C ALA A 47 -1.91 8.62 10.01
N ALA A 48 -0.80 9.16 9.49
CA ALA A 48 0.45 8.43 9.33
C ALA A 48 1.00 7.91 10.66
N GLY A 49 0.95 8.73 11.72
CA GLY A 49 1.35 8.33 13.07
C GLY A 49 0.47 7.20 13.62
N LYS A 50 -0.86 7.30 13.46
CA LYS A 50 -1.80 6.25 13.90
C LYS A 50 -1.59 4.95 13.14
N ALA A 51 -1.41 5.02 11.82
CA ALA A 51 -1.12 3.85 10.99
C ALA A 51 0.22 3.20 11.34
N ALA A 52 1.25 4.00 11.66
CA ALA A 52 2.53 3.47 12.13
C ALA A 52 2.42 2.73 13.47
N LEU A 53 1.60 3.22 14.40
CA LEU A 53 1.31 2.54 15.66
C LEU A 53 0.55 1.23 15.43
N LEU A 54 -0.44 1.21 14.52
CA LEU A 54 -1.15 -0.01 14.14
C LEU A 54 -0.20 -1.04 13.53
N LEU A 55 0.68 -0.62 12.61
CA LEU A 55 1.71 -1.49 12.05
C LEU A 55 2.66 -2.03 13.12
N ALA A 56 3.05 -1.21 14.11
CA ALA A 56 3.93 -1.66 15.17
C ALA A 56 3.26 -2.71 16.08
N ASN A 57 1.97 -2.54 16.38
CA ASN A 57 1.22 -3.43 17.27
C ASN A 57 0.79 -4.74 16.60
N ASN A 58 0.48 -4.70 15.30
CA ASN A 58 -0.06 -5.84 14.55
C ASN A 58 0.83 -6.22 13.36
N ARG A 59 2.15 -6.09 13.51
CA ARG A 59 3.11 -6.21 12.40
C ARG A 59 2.96 -7.53 11.63
N ALA A 60 2.81 -8.64 12.34
CA ALA A 60 2.72 -9.95 11.72
C ALA A 60 1.51 -10.04 10.76
N ASP A 61 0.34 -9.57 11.21
CA ASP A 61 -0.90 -9.62 10.43
C ASP A 61 -0.79 -8.76 9.17
N TYR A 62 -0.22 -7.55 9.29
CA TYR A 62 -0.04 -6.66 8.15
C TYR A 62 1.01 -7.17 7.16
N GLU A 63 2.09 -7.77 7.64
CA GLU A 63 3.09 -8.38 6.76
C GLU A 63 2.50 -9.59 6.03
N GLU A 64 1.72 -10.46 6.68
CA GLU A 64 1.02 -11.56 6.02
C GLU A 64 0.06 -11.03 4.95
N TYR A 65 -0.79 -10.06 5.30
CA TYR A 65 -1.74 -9.46 4.36
C TYR A 65 -1.02 -8.85 3.14
N TYR A 66 0.09 -8.15 3.38
CA TYR A 66 0.86 -7.51 2.33
C TYR A 66 1.51 -8.51 1.38
N GLU A 67 2.13 -9.59 1.91
CA GLU A 67 2.72 -10.64 1.08
C GLU A 67 1.64 -11.38 0.27
N ARG A 68 0.50 -11.75 0.90
CA ARG A 68 -0.62 -12.41 0.21
C ARG A 68 -1.20 -11.53 -0.90
N THR A 69 -1.35 -10.22 -0.65
CA THR A 69 -1.82 -9.28 -1.68
C THR A 69 -0.83 -9.19 -2.84
N ARG A 70 0.49 -9.21 -2.56
CA ARG A 70 1.51 -9.21 -3.61
C ARG A 70 1.42 -10.46 -4.48
N GLU A 71 1.30 -11.64 -3.85
CA GLU A 71 1.16 -12.92 -4.55
C GLU A 71 -0.05 -12.91 -5.49
N ILE A 72 -1.23 -12.48 -4.99
CA ILE A 72 -2.45 -12.39 -5.80
C ILE A 72 -2.25 -11.46 -7.01
N VAL A 73 -1.62 -10.29 -6.81
CA VAL A 73 -1.36 -9.34 -7.91
C VAL A 73 -0.37 -9.92 -8.93
N GLU A 74 0.65 -10.65 -8.48
CA GLU A 74 1.61 -11.33 -9.36
C GLU A 74 0.92 -12.42 -10.19
N GLU A 75 0.03 -13.22 -9.58
CA GLU A 75 -0.79 -14.21 -10.29
C GLU A 75 -1.72 -13.55 -11.31
N MET A 76 -2.39 -12.46 -10.95
CA MET A 76 -3.24 -11.71 -11.87
C MET A 76 -2.46 -11.18 -13.07
N ARG A 77 -1.25 -10.65 -12.85
CA ARG A 77 -0.37 -10.19 -13.94
C ARG A 77 0.11 -11.33 -14.82
N ALA A 78 0.49 -12.46 -14.23
CA ALA A 78 0.90 -13.65 -14.98
C ALA A 78 -0.26 -14.16 -15.86
N ASN A 79 -1.49 -14.16 -15.34
CA ASN A 79 -2.68 -14.54 -16.10
C ASN A 79 -3.01 -13.52 -17.20
N GLN A 80 -2.93 -12.22 -16.93
CA GLN A 80 -3.10 -11.20 -17.97
C GLN A 80 -2.08 -11.33 -19.10
N ALA A 81 -0.81 -11.63 -18.78
CA ALA A 81 0.22 -11.86 -19.78
C ALA A 81 -0.06 -13.10 -20.64
N LYS A 82 -0.54 -14.19 -20.04
CA LYS A 82 -0.96 -15.40 -20.77
C LYS A 82 -2.14 -15.12 -21.70
N THR A 83 -3.15 -14.40 -21.22
CA THR A 83 -4.32 -14.02 -22.04
C THR A 83 -3.90 -13.10 -23.19
N ALA A 84 -3.04 -12.11 -22.93
CA ALA A 84 -2.54 -11.21 -23.97
C ALA A 84 -1.71 -11.96 -25.05
N ALA A 85 -0.89 -12.94 -24.64
CA ALA A 85 -0.12 -13.78 -25.56
C ALA A 85 -1.02 -14.70 -26.41
N ALA A 86 -2.10 -15.23 -25.83
CA ALA A 86 -3.10 -16.03 -26.56
C ALA A 86 -3.84 -15.18 -27.60
N VAL A 87 -4.28 -13.98 -27.24
CA VAL A 87 -4.95 -13.04 -28.16
C VAL A 87 -4.02 -12.59 -29.30
N ALA A 88 -2.73 -12.42 -29.02
CA ALA A 88 -1.74 -12.03 -30.05
C ALA A 88 -1.40 -13.15 -31.05
N TYR A 89 -1.71 -14.42 -30.75
CA TYR A 89 -1.47 -15.56 -31.65
C TYR A 89 -2.67 -15.90 -32.54
N GLU A 90 -3.86 -15.33 -32.25
CA GLU A 90 -5.09 -15.51 -33.02
C GLU A 90 -5.33 -14.41 -34.08
N ILE A 91 -4.37 -13.49 -34.27
CA ILE A 91 -4.36 -12.44 -35.31
C ILE A 91 -3.28 -12.73 -36.34
#